data_AF-A0A8C4F1L6-F1
#
_entry.id   AF-A0A8C4F1L6-F1
#
_cell.length_a   1.000
_cell.length_b   1.000
_cell.length_c   1.000
_cell.angle_alpha   90.00
_cell.angle_beta   90.00
_cell.angle_gamma   90.00
#
_symmetry.space_group_name_H-M   'P 1'
#
loop_
_entity.id
_entity.type
_entity.pdbx_description
1 polymer ?
#
loop_
_entity_poly.entity_id
_entity_poly.type
_entity_poly.pdbx_seq_one_letter_code
_entity_poly.pdbx_strand_id
1 'polypeptide(L)'
;MSQLQPLIQLHQMAESLMNSQEMQFWLEKAVTWGQADSPDTQEDTCLHLSRLRDFLQQLLAHINNMSSTTETMKRLPFLGQFLGRLCWNPYVTADATSRRLLFQCLWGLYSEHPGNAVERKANQWIRKVFCQLATEEDDAAAQALMKHMGVPPEEYHLKVLRKMVALLQENIGKSCSSICNINQRCSCDRIKATSEACVPLITCPEAAPLIGVLLQQPVTCVRAALSEDFLDALSSAYSSQCLSLEEQAVVSLWYHNLSSLEEAVLSLLECVLANTGSMPQKLEQQLAQSLLPKACAQHCAIFLHVNDIFRSILKQAEGTESVKYLIQTFTSCFRRELVLLQHQTSVSLKALFPQSPQSLLVPLLTLPSEMPREAWRHHLNWLSGSLQRLTEEEEEGDGDSSSSTRGHHKLFEAWFLLVQCAQWVQVAVQLLVTSGPEDCGPLLWLLTFYHHPTNRGHHRALQLVHAREAWDHLHSLFLALARPLPADHLQSLVTLLSPQPQRPALSPLLILNLLVNFAVFFQQSLSGSTEILQTVVDWSGLVDEAVCVLNSLELRLNQGSCISSDTNRLHLRIKALQNTLTHRREALCPAENQAHALARSKTEDQ
;
A
#
# COMPACT_ATOMS: atom_id res chain seq x y z
N MET A 1 67.54 -14.84 -20.72
CA MET A 1 66.74 -13.60 -20.64
C MET A 1 65.44 -13.89 -21.37
N SER A 2 64.59 -14.70 -20.73
CA SER A 2 63.37 -14.24 -20.03
C SER A 2 62.20 -14.24 -21.03
N GLN A 3 61.39 -15.29 -21.05
CA GLN A 3 60.22 -15.53 -20.20
C GLN A 3 59.02 -14.63 -20.54
N LEU A 4 57.86 -15.31 -20.65
CA LEU A 4 56.48 -14.83 -20.78
C LEU A 4 56.15 -14.18 -22.14
N GLN A 5 55.27 -14.73 -22.98
CA GLN A 5 53.91 -15.17 -22.62
C GLN A 5 53.33 -16.09 -23.71
N PRO A 6 53.04 -17.37 -23.41
CA PRO A 6 52.24 -18.26 -24.25
C PRO A 6 50.85 -18.43 -23.63
N LEU A 7 49.83 -17.68 -24.06
CA LEU A 7 48.43 -17.98 -23.65
C LEU A 7 47.31 -17.39 -24.51
N ILE A 8 47.61 -16.58 -25.54
CA ILE A 8 46.56 -15.86 -26.30
C ILE A 8 46.20 -16.55 -27.62
N GLN A 9 47.09 -17.33 -28.22
CA GLN A 9 46.84 -17.93 -29.54
C GLN A 9 45.98 -19.20 -29.53
N LEU A 10 45.67 -19.75 -28.35
CA LEU A 10 44.65 -20.81 -28.21
C LEU A 10 43.23 -20.24 -28.02
N HIS A 11 43.09 -18.90 -27.94
CA HIS A 11 41.81 -18.20 -27.76
C HIS A 11 41.30 -17.50 -29.03
N GLN A 12 42.04 -17.56 -30.13
CA GLN A 12 41.67 -16.93 -31.41
C GLN A 12 41.25 -17.92 -32.52
N MET A 13 41.13 -19.22 -32.19
CA MET A 13 40.49 -20.23 -33.07
C MET A 13 39.05 -20.58 -32.63
N ALA A 14 38.39 -19.69 -31.88
CA ALA A 14 36.99 -19.81 -31.50
C ALA A 14 36.18 -18.56 -31.88
N GLU A 15 36.57 -17.87 -32.97
CA GLU A 15 35.63 -16.97 -33.65
C GLU A 15 34.52 -17.83 -34.26
N SER A 16 33.34 -17.70 -33.67
CA SER A 16 32.14 -18.49 -33.87
C SER A 16 31.72 -18.54 -35.34
N LEU A 17 32.22 -19.52 -36.07
CA LEU A 17 31.56 -19.99 -37.28
C LEU A 17 30.25 -20.63 -36.79
N MET A 18 29.12 -19.94 -36.96
CA MET A 18 27.81 -20.59 -36.86
C MET A 18 27.85 -21.81 -37.79
N ASN A 19 27.88 -23.01 -37.22
CA ASN A 19 28.06 -24.24 -37.98
C ASN A 19 26.83 -24.41 -38.88
N SER A 20 27.03 -24.51 -40.20
CA SER A 20 25.96 -24.79 -41.16
C SER A 20 25.17 -26.06 -40.80
N GLN A 21 25.81 -27.00 -40.11
CA GLN A 21 25.20 -28.22 -39.55
C GLN A 21 24.20 -27.93 -38.43
N GLU A 22 24.44 -26.92 -37.59
CA GLU A 22 23.53 -26.55 -36.50
C GLU A 22 22.28 -25.83 -37.02
N MET A 23 22.45 -24.99 -38.03
CA MET A 23 21.34 -24.37 -38.76
C MET A 23 20.46 -25.41 -39.45
N GLN A 24 21.07 -26.45 -40.03
CA GLN A 24 20.35 -27.56 -40.67
C GLN A 24 19.57 -28.40 -39.65
N PHE A 25 20.17 -28.71 -38.50
CA PHE A 25 19.49 -29.39 -37.39
C PHE A 25 18.23 -28.64 -36.93
N TRP A 26 18.32 -27.32 -36.74
CA TRP A 26 17.19 -26.51 -36.30
C TRP A 26 16.11 -26.34 -37.38
N LEU A 27 16.49 -26.28 -38.65
CA LEU A 27 15.53 -26.27 -39.75
C LEU A 27 14.74 -27.58 -39.81
N GLU A 28 15.41 -28.73 -39.67
CA GLU A 28 14.76 -30.04 -39.64
C GLU A 28 13.78 -30.13 -38.45
N LYS A 29 14.18 -29.68 -37.26
CA LYS A 29 13.29 -29.58 -36.10
C LYS A 29 12.08 -28.69 -36.38
N ALA A 30 12.27 -27.49 -36.91
CA ALA A 30 11.18 -26.56 -37.23
C ALA A 30 10.21 -27.13 -38.29
N VAL A 31 10.70 -27.95 -39.23
CA VAL A 31 9.85 -28.66 -40.19
C VAL A 31 9.05 -29.75 -39.49
N THR A 32 9.67 -30.56 -38.63
CA THR A 32 8.97 -31.63 -37.89
C THR A 32 7.89 -31.07 -36.96
N TRP A 33 8.14 -29.95 -36.29
CA TRP A 33 7.16 -29.31 -35.41
C TRP A 33 6.00 -28.68 -36.16
N GLY A 34 6.18 -28.31 -37.43
CA GLY A 34 5.14 -27.68 -38.26
C GLY A 34 4.22 -28.66 -39.02
N GLN A 35 4.44 -29.98 -38.93
CA GLN A 35 3.71 -30.97 -39.73
C GLN A 35 2.71 -31.84 -38.95
N ALA A 36 2.77 -31.89 -37.61
CA ALA A 36 1.86 -32.70 -36.81
C ALA A 36 1.61 -32.05 -35.44
N ASP A 37 0.33 -31.77 -35.12
CA ASP A 37 -0.13 -31.45 -33.77
C ASP A 37 -0.24 -32.74 -32.91
N SER A 38 0.81 -33.56 -32.91
CA SER A 38 0.87 -34.76 -32.07
C SER A 38 1.51 -34.45 -30.72
N PRO A 39 1.13 -35.14 -29.63
CA PRO A 39 1.74 -34.92 -28.31
C PRO A 39 3.27 -35.10 -28.33
N ASP A 40 3.80 -35.99 -29.18
CA ASP A 40 5.23 -36.24 -29.31
C ASP A 40 6.02 -35.04 -29.88
N THR A 41 5.42 -34.25 -30.79
CA THR A 41 6.07 -33.05 -31.35
C THR A 41 6.02 -31.88 -30.37
N GLN A 42 4.99 -31.81 -29.52
CA GLN A 42 4.89 -30.83 -28.44
C GLN A 42 5.98 -31.08 -27.38
N GLU A 43 6.12 -32.33 -26.94
CA GLU A 43 7.17 -32.73 -25.99
C GLU A 43 8.56 -32.44 -26.55
N ASP A 44 8.82 -32.80 -27.82
CA ASP A 44 10.09 -32.50 -28.48
C ASP A 44 10.36 -31.00 -28.62
N THR A 45 9.34 -30.18 -28.90
CA THR A 45 9.47 -28.71 -28.98
C THR A 45 9.86 -28.12 -27.63
N CYS A 46 9.18 -28.53 -26.56
CA CYS A 46 9.47 -28.08 -25.20
C CYS A 46 10.88 -28.49 -24.74
N LEU A 47 11.31 -29.72 -25.03
CA LEU A 47 12.64 -30.22 -24.69
C LEU A 47 13.77 -29.40 -25.31
N HIS A 48 13.55 -28.90 -26.53
CA HIS A 48 14.58 -28.18 -27.30
C HIS A 48 14.49 -26.67 -27.18
N LEU A 49 13.46 -26.12 -26.54
CA LEU A 49 13.18 -24.68 -26.51
C LEU A 49 14.32 -23.86 -25.85
N SER A 50 14.94 -24.36 -24.78
CA SER A 50 16.07 -23.69 -24.12
C SER A 50 17.27 -23.57 -25.06
N ARG A 51 17.64 -24.66 -25.72
CA ARG A 51 18.73 -24.70 -26.71
C ARG A 51 18.40 -23.87 -27.94
N LEU A 52 17.12 -23.77 -28.32
CA LEU A 52 16.66 -22.90 -29.39
C LEU A 52 16.88 -21.42 -29.03
N ARG A 53 16.62 -21.00 -27.78
CA ARG A 53 16.91 -19.62 -27.33
C ARG A 53 18.39 -19.29 -27.44
N ASP A 54 19.25 -20.17 -26.96
CA ASP A 54 20.71 -19.98 -27.05
C ASP A 54 21.15 -19.85 -28.51
N PHE A 55 20.59 -20.67 -29.39
CA PHE A 55 20.84 -20.59 -30.82
C PHE A 55 20.32 -19.30 -31.45
N LEU A 56 19.09 -18.87 -31.15
CA LEU A 56 18.53 -17.60 -31.65
C LEU A 56 19.34 -16.40 -31.15
N GLN A 57 19.87 -16.45 -29.94
CA GLN A 57 20.74 -15.40 -29.40
C GLN A 57 22.10 -15.35 -30.12
N GLN A 58 22.72 -16.51 -30.37
CA GLN A 58 23.93 -16.59 -31.20
C GLN A 58 23.68 -16.10 -32.62
N LEU A 59 22.54 -16.48 -33.20
CA LEU A 59 22.11 -16.09 -34.53
C LEU A 59 21.89 -14.57 -34.62
N LEU A 60 21.25 -13.97 -33.61
CA LEU A 60 21.09 -12.52 -33.52
C LEU A 60 22.44 -11.80 -33.47
N ALA A 61 23.37 -12.27 -32.63
CA ALA A 61 24.72 -11.71 -32.57
C ALA A 61 25.43 -11.82 -33.93
N HIS A 62 25.26 -12.95 -34.63
CA HIS A 62 25.82 -13.13 -35.98
C HIS A 62 25.19 -12.19 -37.01
N ILE A 63 23.86 -12.02 -36.98
CA ILE A 63 23.14 -11.08 -37.87
C ILE A 63 23.63 -9.65 -37.63
N ASN A 64 23.78 -9.23 -36.37
CA ASN A 64 24.22 -7.88 -36.02
C ASN A 64 25.70 -7.61 -36.36
N ASN A 65 26.54 -8.65 -36.41
CA ASN A 65 27.95 -8.53 -36.78
C ASN A 65 28.19 -8.52 -38.30
N MET A 66 27.16 -8.81 -39.11
CA MET A 66 27.27 -8.83 -40.57
C MET A 66 26.96 -7.46 -41.19
N SER A 67 27.63 -7.15 -42.30
CA SER A 67 27.54 -5.82 -42.93
C SER A 67 26.21 -5.57 -43.66
N SER A 68 25.49 -6.63 -44.07
CA SER A 68 24.23 -6.53 -44.81
C SER A 68 23.43 -7.83 -44.79
N THR A 69 22.10 -7.74 -44.94
CA THR A 69 21.20 -8.91 -45.07
C THR A 69 21.61 -9.82 -46.22
N THR A 70 22.14 -9.27 -47.31
CA THR A 70 22.59 -10.04 -48.47
C THR A 70 23.82 -10.90 -48.16
N GLU A 71 24.75 -10.37 -47.38
CA GLU A 71 25.91 -11.14 -46.93
C GLU A 71 25.50 -12.24 -45.95
N THR A 72 24.60 -11.92 -45.01
CA THR A 72 24.06 -12.88 -44.05
C THR A 72 23.33 -14.04 -44.74
N MET A 73 22.48 -13.75 -45.74
CA MET A 73 21.74 -14.78 -46.49
C MET A 73 22.63 -15.61 -47.43
N LYS A 74 23.80 -15.09 -47.86
CA LYS A 74 24.80 -15.88 -48.58
C LYS A 74 25.51 -16.90 -47.69
N ARG A 75 25.83 -16.50 -46.45
CA ARG A 75 26.48 -17.38 -45.47
C ARG A 75 25.50 -18.38 -44.84
N LEU A 76 24.24 -17.97 -44.65
CA LEU A 76 23.16 -18.78 -44.08
C LEU A 76 21.95 -18.84 -45.04
N PRO A 77 22.03 -19.66 -46.10
CA PRO A 77 21.01 -19.68 -47.16
C PRO A 77 19.61 -20.08 -46.69
N PHE A 78 19.50 -20.84 -45.59
CA PHE A 78 18.21 -21.30 -45.04
C PHE A 78 17.64 -20.39 -43.94
N LEU A 79 18.30 -19.26 -43.64
CA LEU A 79 17.93 -18.38 -42.54
C LEU A 79 16.48 -17.89 -42.62
N GLY A 80 16.07 -17.37 -43.78
CA GLY A 80 14.70 -16.89 -43.98
C GLY A 80 13.65 -18.00 -43.83
N GLN A 81 13.95 -19.21 -44.31
CA GLN A 81 13.02 -20.35 -44.21
C GLN A 81 12.86 -20.81 -42.76
N PHE A 82 13.95 -20.90 -42.01
CA PHE A 82 13.95 -21.27 -40.61
C PHE A 82 13.16 -20.27 -39.75
N LEU A 83 13.52 -18.98 -39.82
CA LEU A 83 12.83 -17.93 -39.05
C LEU A 83 11.35 -17.87 -39.44
N GLY A 84 11.03 -17.99 -40.73
CA GLY A 84 9.67 -18.03 -41.22
C GLY A 84 8.85 -19.18 -40.63
N ARG A 85 9.43 -20.38 -40.50
CA ARG A 85 8.74 -21.54 -39.91
C ARG A 85 8.50 -21.37 -38.41
N LEU A 86 9.46 -20.81 -37.69
CA LEU A 86 9.31 -20.53 -36.25
C LEU A 86 8.23 -19.50 -35.96
N CYS A 87 8.04 -18.51 -36.85
CA CYS A 87 6.97 -17.52 -36.72
C CYS A 87 5.57 -18.15 -36.75
N TRP A 88 5.42 -19.33 -37.34
CA TRP A 88 4.16 -20.05 -37.45
C TRP A 88 4.09 -21.26 -36.52
N ASN A 89 5.05 -21.42 -35.60
CA ASN A 89 5.02 -22.45 -34.58
C ASN A 89 4.44 -21.86 -33.27
N PRO A 90 3.26 -22.31 -32.83
CA PRO A 90 2.56 -21.71 -31.69
C PRO A 90 3.34 -21.81 -30.37
N TYR A 91 4.15 -22.86 -30.19
CA TYR A 91 4.94 -23.06 -28.96
C TYR A 91 6.16 -22.14 -28.92
N VAL A 92 6.76 -21.87 -30.08
CA VAL A 92 7.91 -20.96 -30.19
C VAL A 92 7.47 -19.50 -30.09
N THR A 93 6.31 -19.14 -30.64
CA THR A 93 5.75 -17.79 -30.51
C THR A 93 5.07 -17.54 -29.17
N ALA A 94 4.65 -18.58 -28.44
CA ALA A 94 4.17 -18.47 -27.07
C ALA A 94 5.30 -18.14 -26.07
N ASP A 95 6.52 -18.64 -26.28
CA ASP A 95 7.66 -18.31 -25.43
C ASP A 95 8.14 -16.88 -25.66
N ALA A 96 7.95 -15.99 -24.69
CA ALA A 96 8.24 -14.57 -24.82
C ALA A 96 9.72 -14.29 -25.16
N THR A 97 10.66 -15.11 -24.67
CA THR A 97 12.08 -14.94 -24.96
C THR A 97 12.44 -15.42 -26.36
N SER A 98 11.98 -16.61 -26.78
CA SER A 98 12.14 -17.08 -28.16
C SER A 98 11.45 -16.15 -29.15
N ARG A 99 10.22 -15.69 -28.87
CA ARG A 99 9.49 -14.73 -29.71
C ARG A 99 10.24 -13.41 -29.85
N ARG A 100 10.74 -12.84 -28.74
CA ARG A 100 11.54 -11.60 -28.76
C ARG A 100 12.83 -11.78 -29.55
N LEU A 101 13.58 -12.86 -29.32
CA LEU A 101 14.82 -13.15 -30.05
C LEU A 101 14.54 -13.40 -31.54
N LEU A 102 13.48 -14.15 -31.87
CA LEU A 102 13.02 -14.38 -33.23
C LEU A 102 12.68 -13.07 -33.95
N PHE A 103 11.97 -12.16 -33.28
CA PHE A 103 11.63 -10.85 -33.83
C PHE A 103 12.84 -9.95 -33.96
N GLN A 104 13.77 -10.00 -33.01
CA GLN A 104 15.05 -9.31 -33.12
C GLN A 104 15.90 -9.86 -34.27
N CYS A 105 15.89 -11.17 -34.53
CA CYS A 105 16.55 -11.77 -35.70
C CYS A 105 15.90 -11.30 -37.00
N LEU A 106 14.56 -11.30 -37.08
CA LEU A 106 13.84 -10.79 -38.24
C LEU A 106 14.13 -9.31 -38.47
N TRP A 107 14.13 -8.50 -37.40
CA TRP A 107 14.44 -7.07 -37.48
C TRP A 107 15.91 -6.82 -37.82
N GLY A 108 16.84 -7.63 -37.34
CA GLY A 108 18.26 -7.55 -37.71
C GLY A 108 18.51 -7.83 -39.19
N LEU A 109 17.60 -8.54 -39.86
CA LEU A 109 17.64 -8.75 -41.31
C LEU A 109 16.96 -7.62 -42.11
N TYR A 110 16.34 -6.65 -41.44
CA TYR A 110 15.71 -5.52 -42.09
C TYR A 110 16.73 -4.43 -42.41
N SER A 111 16.75 -3.99 -43.67
CA SER A 111 17.65 -2.92 -44.14
C SER A 111 16.90 -1.60 -44.30
N GLU A 112 17.28 -0.52 -43.59
CA GLU A 112 16.62 0.78 -43.74
C GLU A 112 16.71 1.36 -45.17
N HIS A 113 17.83 1.08 -45.86
CA HIS A 113 18.08 1.47 -47.25
C HIS A 113 18.52 0.26 -48.08
N PRO A 114 17.58 -0.53 -48.64
CA PRO A 114 17.92 -1.78 -49.31
C PRO A 114 18.65 -1.54 -50.63
N GLY A 115 19.93 -1.91 -50.69
CA GLY A 115 20.84 -1.61 -51.79
C GLY A 115 20.73 -2.56 -52.98
N ASN A 116 20.07 -3.70 -52.81
CA ASN A 116 19.92 -4.73 -53.85
C ASN A 116 18.56 -5.44 -53.79
N ALA A 117 18.31 -6.32 -54.77
CA ALA A 117 17.02 -7.02 -54.90
C ALA A 117 16.74 -8.01 -53.76
N VAL A 118 17.78 -8.59 -53.15
CA VAL A 118 17.64 -9.55 -52.05
C VAL A 118 17.16 -8.83 -50.79
N GLU A 119 17.77 -7.71 -50.44
CA GLU A 119 17.35 -6.87 -49.30
C GLU A 119 15.94 -6.30 -49.49
N ARG A 120 15.60 -5.84 -50.70
CA ARG A 120 14.23 -5.37 -51.00
C ARG A 120 13.19 -6.48 -50.77
N LYS A 121 13.48 -7.70 -51.21
CA LYS A 121 12.59 -8.86 -51.04
C LYS A 121 12.54 -9.32 -49.58
N ALA A 122 13.66 -9.29 -48.87
CA ALA A 122 13.75 -9.61 -47.45
C ALA A 122 12.91 -8.62 -46.61
N ASN A 123 13.06 -7.31 -46.83
CA ASN A 123 12.25 -6.29 -46.15
C ASN A 123 10.76 -6.45 -46.44
N GLN A 124 10.38 -6.71 -47.70
CA GLN A 124 8.99 -6.93 -48.08
C GLN A 124 8.41 -8.17 -47.36
N TRP A 125 9.17 -9.24 -47.27
CA TRP A 125 8.78 -10.46 -46.55
C TRP A 125 8.72 -10.25 -45.03
N ILE A 126 9.72 -9.61 -44.41
CA ILE A 126 9.76 -9.30 -42.98
C ILE A 126 8.58 -8.41 -42.59
N ARG A 127 8.31 -7.35 -43.36
CA ARG A 127 7.12 -6.51 -43.17
C ARG A 127 5.85 -7.34 -43.31
N LYS A 128 5.76 -8.22 -44.32
CA LYS A 128 4.61 -9.12 -44.48
C LYS A 128 4.42 -10.04 -43.28
N VAL A 129 5.48 -10.65 -42.75
CA VAL A 129 5.42 -11.53 -41.57
C VAL A 129 5.05 -10.75 -40.32
N PHE A 130 5.65 -9.59 -40.05
CA PHE A 130 5.25 -8.76 -38.91
C PHE A 130 3.82 -8.25 -39.02
N CYS A 131 3.38 -7.86 -40.22
CA CYS A 131 1.98 -7.58 -40.48
C CYS A 131 1.13 -8.81 -40.17
N GLN A 132 1.43 -9.99 -40.74
CA GLN A 132 0.68 -11.23 -40.53
C GLN A 132 0.71 -11.81 -39.10
N LEU A 133 1.67 -11.39 -38.26
CA LEU A 133 1.74 -11.75 -36.84
C LEU A 133 1.06 -10.71 -35.93
N ALA A 134 1.00 -9.44 -36.36
CA ALA A 134 0.27 -8.37 -35.68
C ALA A 134 -1.21 -8.30 -36.10
N THR A 135 -1.49 -8.76 -37.31
CA THR A 135 -2.80 -8.96 -37.90
C THR A 135 -2.87 -10.45 -38.20
N GLU A 136 -3.63 -11.26 -37.44
CA GLU A 136 -4.00 -12.59 -37.92
C GLU A 136 -4.89 -12.43 -39.17
N GLU A 137 -4.24 -12.16 -40.30
CA GLU A 137 -4.77 -12.08 -41.65
C GLU A 137 -4.02 -13.13 -42.48
N ASP A 138 -4.47 -14.36 -42.39
CA ASP A 138 -4.76 -15.06 -43.65
C ASP A 138 -6.17 -15.65 -43.57
N ASP A 139 -7.14 -14.82 -43.20
CA ASP A 139 -8.50 -15.05 -43.62
C ASP A 139 -8.90 -13.96 -44.61
N ALA A 140 -8.89 -14.32 -45.89
CA ALA A 140 -9.46 -13.52 -46.96
C ALA A 140 -10.92 -13.10 -46.65
N ALA A 141 -11.62 -13.81 -45.76
CA ALA A 141 -12.92 -13.43 -45.26
C ALA A 141 -12.88 -12.16 -44.38
N ALA A 142 -11.84 -11.96 -43.56
CA ALA A 142 -11.70 -10.76 -42.72
C ALA A 142 -11.46 -9.51 -43.58
N GLN A 143 -10.60 -9.58 -44.60
CA GLN A 143 -10.37 -8.48 -45.55
C GLN A 143 -11.59 -8.20 -46.43
N ALA A 144 -12.33 -9.23 -46.85
CA ALA A 144 -13.58 -9.06 -47.59
C ALA A 144 -14.67 -8.41 -46.73
N LEU A 145 -14.77 -8.81 -45.45
CA LEU A 145 -15.66 -8.20 -44.46
C LEU A 145 -15.26 -6.76 -44.13
N MET A 146 -13.97 -6.45 -43.97
CA MET A 146 -13.48 -5.09 -43.71
C MET A 146 -13.78 -4.13 -44.87
N LYS A 147 -13.61 -4.58 -46.12
CA LYS A 147 -14.03 -3.83 -47.31
C LYS A 147 -15.55 -3.70 -47.43
N HIS A 148 -16.33 -4.72 -47.03
CA HIS A 148 -17.79 -4.65 -47.04
C HIS A 148 -18.37 -3.77 -45.92
N MET A 149 -17.66 -3.60 -44.81
CA MET A 149 -18.14 -2.89 -43.62
C MET A 149 -17.56 -1.47 -43.46
N GLY A 150 -16.53 -1.09 -44.23
CA GLY A 150 -16.00 0.28 -44.27
C GLY A 150 -15.30 0.76 -43.00
N VAL A 151 -14.74 -0.17 -42.21
CA VAL A 151 -14.14 0.12 -40.89
C VAL A 151 -12.60 0.17 -41.00
N PRO A 152 -11.91 1.19 -40.45
CA PRO A 152 -10.45 1.28 -40.43
C PRO A 152 -9.78 0.12 -39.66
N PRO A 153 -8.54 -0.28 -39.99
CA PRO A 153 -7.85 -1.42 -39.37
C PRO A 153 -7.73 -1.33 -37.84
N GLU A 154 -7.39 -0.16 -37.29
CA GLU A 154 -7.33 0.05 -35.84
C GLU A 154 -8.68 -0.22 -35.16
N GLU A 155 -9.78 0.23 -35.78
CA GLU A 155 -11.13 0.02 -35.28
C GLU A 155 -11.57 -1.45 -35.45
N TYR A 156 -11.04 -2.18 -36.44
CA TYR A 156 -11.25 -3.62 -36.58
C TYR A 156 -10.49 -4.42 -35.52
N HIS A 157 -9.20 -4.17 -35.30
CA HIS A 157 -8.40 -4.86 -34.28
C HIS A 157 -8.94 -4.63 -32.88
N LEU A 158 -9.36 -3.41 -32.60
CA LEU A 158 -10.04 -3.05 -31.36
C LEU A 158 -11.40 -3.76 -31.22
N LYS A 159 -12.16 -3.93 -32.32
CA LYS A 159 -13.38 -4.76 -32.33
C LYS A 159 -13.09 -6.25 -32.13
N VAL A 160 -12.00 -6.78 -32.68
CA VAL A 160 -11.58 -8.18 -32.50
C VAL A 160 -11.09 -8.41 -31.08
N LEU A 161 -10.25 -7.52 -30.53
CA LEU A 161 -9.80 -7.56 -29.15
C LEU A 161 -10.99 -7.55 -28.19
N ARG A 162 -11.96 -6.65 -28.41
CA ARG A 162 -13.22 -6.63 -27.63
C ARG A 162 -14.00 -7.94 -27.74
N LYS A 163 -14.07 -8.56 -28.93
CA LYS A 163 -14.73 -9.86 -29.12
C LYS A 163 -13.97 -10.99 -28.41
N MET A 164 -12.64 -10.98 -28.46
CA MET A 164 -11.78 -11.94 -27.78
C MET A 164 -11.93 -11.81 -26.25
N VAL A 165 -11.87 -10.59 -25.73
CA VAL A 165 -12.14 -10.25 -24.33
C VAL A 165 -13.53 -10.77 -23.91
N ALA A 166 -14.56 -10.50 -24.72
CA ALA A 166 -15.93 -10.97 -24.44
C ALA A 166 -16.03 -12.51 -24.44
N LEU A 167 -15.37 -13.19 -25.38
CA LEU A 167 -15.34 -14.65 -25.45
C LEU A 167 -14.61 -15.26 -24.24
N LEU A 168 -13.49 -14.67 -23.84
CA LEU A 168 -12.74 -15.09 -22.65
C LEU A 168 -13.55 -14.87 -21.37
N GLN A 169 -14.26 -13.74 -21.25
CA GLN A 169 -15.19 -13.50 -20.14
C GLN A 169 -16.31 -14.54 -20.08
N GLU A 170 -16.93 -14.87 -21.22
CA GLU A 170 -17.97 -15.89 -21.30
C GLU A 170 -17.42 -17.27 -20.91
N ASN A 171 -16.20 -17.58 -21.33
CA ASN A 171 -15.52 -18.84 -20.98
C ASN A 171 -15.18 -18.91 -19.49
N ILE A 172 -14.77 -17.80 -18.88
CA ILE A 172 -14.53 -17.72 -17.43
C ILE A 172 -15.85 -17.88 -16.65
N GLY A 173 -16.94 -17.22 -17.08
CA GLY A 173 -18.25 -17.33 -16.43
C GLY A 173 -18.86 -18.75 -16.47
N LYS A 174 -18.40 -19.62 -17.38
CA LYS A 174 -18.77 -21.04 -17.46
C LYS A 174 -17.89 -21.95 -16.59
N SER A 175 -16.88 -21.40 -15.91
CA SER A 175 -15.98 -22.15 -15.02
C SER A 175 -16.63 -22.45 -13.67
N CYS A 176 -16.46 -23.68 -13.17
CA CYS A 176 -16.79 -24.16 -11.82
C CYS A 176 -17.95 -23.47 -11.07
N SER A 177 -19.18 -23.76 -11.49
CA SER A 177 -20.41 -23.51 -10.72
C SER A 177 -20.92 -24.74 -9.94
N SER A 178 -20.22 -25.88 -9.99
CA SER A 178 -20.68 -27.13 -9.39
C SER A 178 -19.66 -27.74 -8.42
N ILE A 179 -20.19 -28.28 -7.33
CA ILE A 179 -19.53 -29.27 -6.47
C ILE A 179 -19.23 -30.48 -7.37
N CYS A 180 -18.07 -30.50 -8.02
CA CYS A 180 -17.72 -31.57 -8.94
C CYS A 180 -17.24 -32.82 -8.18
N ASN A 181 -17.76 -33.96 -8.60
CA ASN A 181 -17.24 -35.30 -8.29
C ASN A 181 -15.72 -35.36 -8.44
N ILE A 182 -15.07 -36.11 -7.54
CA ILE A 182 -13.61 -36.29 -7.38
C ILE A 182 -12.89 -36.75 -8.69
N ASN A 183 -13.62 -37.22 -9.69
CA ASN A 183 -13.09 -37.82 -10.92
C ASN A 183 -13.16 -36.92 -12.19
N GLN A 184 -13.60 -35.66 -12.10
CA GLN A 184 -13.57 -34.71 -13.25
C GLN A 184 -12.46 -33.67 -13.05
N ARG A 185 -11.57 -33.48 -14.04
CA ARG A 185 -10.54 -32.42 -14.00
C ARG A 185 -11.21 -31.05 -13.82
N CYS A 186 -10.82 -30.31 -12.78
CA CYS A 186 -11.35 -28.97 -12.51
C CYS A 186 -11.11 -28.04 -13.71
N SER A 187 -12.08 -27.18 -14.06
CA SER A 187 -11.87 -26.11 -15.05
C SER A 187 -10.92 -25.00 -14.58
N CYS A 188 -10.38 -25.11 -13.36
CA CYS A 188 -9.39 -24.24 -12.74
C CYS A 188 -8.14 -24.00 -13.61
N ASP A 189 -7.68 -25.03 -14.33
CA ASP A 189 -6.50 -24.92 -15.20
C ASP A 189 -6.69 -23.88 -16.31
N ARG A 190 -7.94 -23.66 -16.73
CA ARG A 190 -8.28 -22.63 -17.72
C ARG A 190 -8.21 -21.22 -17.15
N ILE A 191 -8.52 -21.04 -15.87
CA ILE A 191 -8.44 -19.73 -15.19
C ILE A 191 -6.97 -19.31 -15.09
N LYS A 192 -6.11 -20.24 -14.65
CA LYS A 192 -4.67 -20.01 -14.60
C LYS A 192 -4.09 -19.70 -15.99
N ALA A 193 -4.37 -20.53 -16.99
CA ALA A 193 -3.92 -20.30 -18.36
C ALA A 193 -4.43 -18.97 -18.96
N THR A 194 -5.69 -18.59 -18.65
CA THR A 194 -6.24 -17.30 -19.09
C THR A 194 -5.55 -16.14 -18.39
N SER A 195 -5.23 -16.26 -17.09
CA SER A 195 -4.46 -15.22 -16.37
C SER A 195 -3.04 -15.05 -16.92
N GLU A 196 -2.34 -16.15 -17.24
CA GLU A 196 -1.01 -16.12 -17.88
C GLU A 196 -1.07 -15.44 -19.26
N ALA A 197 -2.09 -15.76 -20.06
CA ALA A 197 -2.31 -15.15 -21.37
C ALA A 197 -2.65 -13.65 -21.28
N CYS A 198 -3.15 -13.17 -20.13
CA CYS A 198 -3.51 -11.77 -19.92
C CYS A 198 -2.33 -10.88 -19.50
N VAL A 199 -1.20 -11.44 -19.05
CA VAL A 199 0.02 -10.67 -18.66
C VAL A 199 0.38 -9.56 -19.67
N PRO A 200 0.51 -9.84 -20.99
CA PRO A 200 0.86 -8.79 -21.95
C PRO A 200 -0.26 -7.78 -22.24
N LEU A 201 -1.49 -8.05 -21.80
CA LEU A 201 -2.68 -7.23 -22.06
C LEU A 201 -3.02 -6.27 -20.90
N ILE A 202 -2.29 -6.34 -19.78
CA ILE A 202 -2.60 -5.60 -18.55
C ILE A 202 -2.70 -4.09 -18.75
N THR A 203 -1.87 -3.51 -19.62
CA THR A 203 -1.87 -2.07 -19.92
C THR A 203 -2.87 -1.67 -21.00
N CYS A 204 -3.58 -2.63 -21.61
CA CYS A 204 -4.59 -2.37 -22.64
C CYS A 204 -5.94 -2.05 -21.98
N PRO A 205 -6.55 -0.88 -22.23
CA PRO A 205 -7.82 -0.51 -21.59
C PRO A 205 -8.98 -1.44 -21.98
N GLU A 206 -8.95 -2.04 -23.18
CA GLU A 206 -9.95 -3.00 -23.64
C GLU A 206 -9.95 -4.31 -22.83
N ALA A 207 -8.84 -4.65 -22.17
CA ALA A 207 -8.70 -5.85 -21.35
C ALA A 207 -9.19 -5.65 -19.91
N ALA A 208 -9.44 -4.41 -19.47
CA ALA A 208 -9.88 -4.11 -18.11
C ALA A 208 -11.11 -4.93 -17.65
N PRO A 209 -12.16 -5.13 -18.48
CA PRO A 209 -13.29 -5.97 -18.11
C PRO A 209 -12.92 -7.43 -17.86
N LEU A 210 -11.95 -7.98 -18.62
CA LEU A 210 -11.47 -9.36 -18.45
C LEU A 210 -10.63 -9.49 -17.17
N ILE A 211 -9.77 -8.51 -16.91
CA ILE A 211 -8.97 -8.43 -15.67
C ILE A 211 -9.89 -8.38 -14.45
N GLY A 212 -10.93 -7.54 -14.48
CA GLY A 212 -11.93 -7.47 -13.42
C GLY A 212 -12.63 -8.82 -13.19
N VAL A 213 -13.05 -9.50 -14.26
CA VAL A 213 -13.70 -10.81 -14.17
C VAL A 213 -12.75 -11.88 -13.60
N LEU A 214 -11.47 -11.88 -13.98
CA LEU A 214 -10.46 -12.81 -13.46
C LEU A 214 -10.24 -12.60 -11.96
N LEU A 215 -10.11 -11.35 -11.52
CA LEU A 215 -9.88 -11.00 -10.12
C LEU A 215 -11.08 -11.32 -9.23
N GLN A 216 -12.30 -11.08 -9.73
CA GLN A 216 -13.55 -11.28 -8.98
C GLN A 216 -14.05 -12.74 -9.00
N GLN A 217 -13.27 -13.68 -9.54
CA GLN A 217 -13.66 -15.09 -9.50
C GLN A 217 -13.73 -15.60 -8.06
N PRO A 218 -14.84 -16.27 -7.66
CA PRO A 218 -14.92 -16.87 -6.34
C PRO A 218 -13.90 -18.02 -6.23
N VAL A 219 -13.14 -18.04 -5.13
CA VAL A 219 -12.19 -19.11 -4.83
C VAL A 219 -12.95 -20.37 -4.41
N THR A 220 -13.59 -21.03 -5.37
CA THR A 220 -14.37 -22.26 -5.16
C THR A 220 -13.49 -23.51 -5.15
N CYS A 221 -12.22 -23.38 -5.56
CA CYS A 221 -11.25 -24.48 -5.60
C CYS A 221 -9.84 -24.01 -5.23
N VAL A 222 -9.12 -24.80 -4.42
CA VAL A 222 -7.72 -24.59 -4.03
C VAL A 222 -6.77 -24.53 -5.24
N ARG A 223 -7.17 -25.08 -6.40
CA ARG A 223 -6.41 -25.06 -7.66
C ARG A 223 -6.73 -23.89 -8.60
N ALA A 224 -7.75 -23.09 -8.30
CA ALA A 224 -8.16 -21.95 -9.13
C ALA A 224 -7.35 -20.68 -8.81
N ALA A 225 -6.04 -20.82 -8.60
CA ALA A 225 -5.18 -19.68 -8.34
C ALA A 225 -4.86 -18.96 -9.66
N LEU A 226 -4.91 -17.62 -9.63
CA LEU A 226 -4.37 -16.78 -10.69
C LEU A 226 -2.85 -16.95 -10.76
N SER A 227 -2.26 -16.69 -11.92
CA SER A 227 -0.81 -16.70 -12.10
C SER A 227 -0.14 -15.59 -11.28
N GLU A 228 0.98 -15.92 -10.64
CA GLU A 228 1.82 -14.94 -9.92
C GLU A 228 2.35 -13.87 -10.88
N ASP A 229 2.82 -14.25 -12.07
CA ASP A 229 3.29 -13.31 -13.10
C ASP A 229 2.20 -12.30 -13.51
N PHE A 230 0.95 -12.75 -13.55
CA PHE A 230 -0.19 -11.89 -13.83
C PHE A 230 -0.45 -10.91 -12.68
N LEU A 231 -0.45 -11.39 -11.45
CA LEU A 231 -0.69 -10.57 -10.27
C LEU A 231 0.43 -9.54 -10.06
N ASP A 232 1.69 -9.89 -10.31
CA ASP A 232 2.84 -8.99 -10.16
C ASP A 232 2.88 -7.93 -11.25
N ALA A 233 2.63 -8.32 -12.51
CA ALA A 233 2.52 -7.37 -13.61
C ALA A 233 1.34 -6.41 -13.39
N LEU A 234 0.23 -6.90 -12.85
CA LEU A 234 -0.96 -6.10 -12.56
C LEU A 234 -0.69 -5.10 -11.42
N SER A 235 -0.03 -5.55 -10.36
CA SER A 235 0.38 -4.70 -9.24
C SER A 235 1.33 -3.60 -9.70
N SER A 236 2.34 -3.95 -10.50
CA SER A 236 3.30 -3.00 -11.07
C SER A 236 2.65 -1.97 -11.99
N ALA A 237 1.69 -2.39 -12.82
CA ALA A 237 0.96 -1.49 -13.72
C ALA A 237 0.01 -0.55 -12.97
N TYR A 238 -0.58 -1.03 -11.87
CA TYR A 238 -1.42 -0.23 -10.99
C TYR A 238 -0.59 0.80 -10.20
N SER A 239 0.50 0.39 -9.55
CA SER A 239 1.40 1.29 -8.81
C SER A 239 2.02 2.38 -9.70
N SER A 240 2.30 2.06 -10.97
CA SER A 240 2.82 3.03 -11.95
C SER A 240 1.75 3.92 -12.61
N GLN A 241 0.47 3.80 -12.21
CA GLN A 241 -0.68 4.52 -12.77
C GLN A 241 -0.90 4.28 -14.27
N CYS A 242 -0.31 3.22 -14.83
CA CYS A 242 -0.51 2.80 -16.22
C CYS A 242 -1.85 2.05 -16.42
N LEU A 243 -2.56 1.73 -15.34
CA LEU A 243 -3.83 1.04 -15.35
C LEU A 243 -4.82 1.69 -14.39
N SER A 244 -6.06 1.88 -14.84
CA SER A 244 -7.19 2.24 -13.98
C SER A 244 -8.05 1.01 -13.73
N LEU A 245 -8.18 0.63 -12.46
CA LEU A 245 -9.01 -0.49 -12.01
C LEU A 245 -10.25 0.02 -11.27
N GLU A 246 -11.37 -0.69 -11.43
CA GLU A 246 -12.54 -0.49 -10.58
C GLU A 246 -12.24 -0.88 -9.14
N GLU A 247 -12.94 -0.27 -8.17
CA GLU A 247 -12.68 -0.47 -6.74
C GLU A 247 -12.70 -1.95 -6.32
N GLN A 248 -13.68 -2.72 -6.81
CA GLN A 248 -13.80 -4.14 -6.47
C GLN A 248 -12.68 -4.99 -7.08
N ALA A 249 -12.12 -4.57 -8.21
CA ALA A 249 -10.96 -5.23 -8.81
C ALA A 249 -9.70 -4.96 -7.96
N VAL A 250 -9.49 -3.74 -7.46
CA VAL A 250 -8.38 -3.42 -6.56
C VAL A 250 -8.45 -4.23 -5.27
N VAL A 251 -9.63 -4.31 -4.64
CA VAL A 251 -9.86 -5.12 -3.44
C VAL A 251 -9.54 -6.59 -3.69
N SER A 252 -9.95 -7.11 -4.85
CA SER A 252 -9.69 -8.49 -5.25
C SER A 252 -8.21 -8.73 -5.55
N LEU A 253 -7.50 -7.76 -6.14
CA LEU A 253 -6.05 -7.82 -6.34
C LEU A 253 -5.33 -7.99 -5.01
N TRP A 254 -5.65 -7.18 -3.99
CA TRP A 254 -5.06 -7.33 -2.66
C TRP A 254 -5.42 -8.64 -1.96
N TYR A 255 -6.59 -9.18 -2.25
CA TYR A 255 -6.99 -10.49 -1.72
C TYR A 255 -6.13 -11.63 -2.31
N HIS A 256 -5.74 -11.53 -3.59
CA HIS A 256 -4.95 -12.56 -4.28
C HIS A 256 -3.44 -12.32 -4.22
N ASN A 257 -2.98 -11.07 -4.09
CA ASN A 257 -1.57 -10.68 -4.03
C ASN A 257 -1.26 -9.89 -2.76
N LEU A 258 -0.67 -10.57 -1.78
CA LEU A 258 -0.28 -9.96 -0.51
C LEU A 258 0.79 -8.88 -0.69
N SER A 259 1.74 -9.07 -1.60
CA SER A 259 2.82 -8.09 -1.86
C SER A 259 2.26 -6.73 -2.27
N SER A 260 1.20 -6.73 -3.10
CA SER A 260 0.52 -5.50 -3.51
C SER A 260 -0.21 -4.82 -2.35
N LEU A 261 -0.81 -5.59 -1.45
CA LEU A 261 -1.44 -5.06 -0.23
C LEU A 261 -0.39 -4.43 0.69
N GLU A 262 0.74 -5.12 0.90
CA GLU A 262 1.85 -4.64 1.71
C GLU A 262 2.42 -3.33 1.15
N GLU A 263 2.64 -3.25 -0.17
CA GLU A 263 3.09 -2.03 -0.85
C GLU A 263 2.12 -0.86 -0.65
N ALA A 264 0.80 -1.09 -0.74
CA ALA A 264 -0.21 -0.06 -0.50
C ALA A 264 -0.18 0.45 0.95
N VAL A 265 -0.02 -0.44 1.93
CA VAL A 265 0.08 -0.06 3.35
C VAL A 265 1.38 0.68 3.63
N LEU A 266 2.51 0.22 3.08
CA LEU A 266 3.82 0.85 3.25
C LEU A 266 3.85 2.24 2.61
N SER A 267 3.28 2.41 1.41
CA SER A 267 3.16 3.72 0.76
C SER A 267 2.41 4.73 1.62
N LEU A 268 1.34 4.29 2.29
CA LEU A 268 0.58 5.11 3.23
C LEU A 268 1.42 5.49 4.47
N LEU A 269 2.19 4.55 5.00
CA LEU A 269 3.09 4.80 6.14
C LEU A 269 4.21 5.77 5.78
N GLU A 270 4.84 5.59 4.61
CA GLU A 270 5.85 6.52 4.08
C GLU A 270 5.28 7.92 3.91
N CYS A 271 4.05 8.04 3.39
CA CYS A 271 3.37 9.33 3.29
C CYS A 271 3.19 10.02 4.65
N VAL A 272 2.84 9.27 5.70
CA VAL A 272 2.64 9.82 7.06
C VAL A 272 3.98 10.20 7.71
N LEU A 273 5.00 9.36 7.55
CA LEU A 273 6.33 9.60 8.12
C LEU A 273 7.07 10.74 7.41
N ALA A 274 6.85 10.93 6.10
CA ALA A 274 7.44 12.03 5.35
C ALA A 274 6.74 13.38 5.58
N ASN A 275 5.46 13.37 6.01
CA ASN A 275 4.64 14.57 6.20
C ASN A 275 4.33 14.83 7.69
N THR A 276 5.37 14.88 8.54
CA THR A 276 5.28 15.08 10.00
C THR A 276 4.58 16.36 10.45
N GLY A 277 4.27 17.29 9.54
CA GLY A 277 3.49 18.52 9.82
C GLY A 277 2.15 18.63 9.07
N SER A 278 1.68 17.56 8.40
CA SER A 278 0.45 17.65 7.60
C SER A 278 -0.82 17.64 8.44
N MET A 279 -1.83 18.40 7.99
CA MET A 279 -3.12 18.53 8.66
C MET A 279 -3.83 17.16 8.79
N PRO A 280 -4.36 16.82 9.97
CA PRO A 280 -5.28 15.70 10.22
C PRO A 280 -6.28 15.38 9.09
N GLN A 281 -6.87 16.42 8.51
CA GLN A 281 -7.87 16.33 7.44
C GLN A 281 -7.31 15.76 6.13
N LYS A 282 -6.04 16.07 5.80
CA LYS A 282 -5.39 15.56 4.59
C LYS A 282 -5.18 14.05 4.68
N LEU A 283 -4.82 13.55 5.87
CA LEU A 283 -4.66 12.13 6.10
C LEU A 283 -5.98 11.37 6.02
N GLU A 284 -7.06 11.89 6.61
CA GLU A 284 -8.39 11.27 6.49
C GLU A 284 -8.83 11.20 5.02
N GLN A 285 -8.60 12.26 4.24
CA GLN A 285 -8.90 12.27 2.80
C GLN A 285 -8.05 11.25 2.02
N GLN A 286 -6.74 11.16 2.30
CA GLN A 286 -5.85 10.19 1.67
C GLN A 286 -6.25 8.75 1.99
N LEU A 287 -6.62 8.48 3.24
CA LEU A 287 -7.13 7.17 3.68
C LEU A 287 -8.48 6.82 3.07
N ALA A 288 -9.36 7.81 2.88
CA ALA A 288 -10.63 7.59 2.20
C ALA A 288 -10.41 7.26 0.70
N GLN A 289 -9.41 7.89 0.07
CA GLN A 289 -9.05 7.65 -1.33
C GLN A 289 -8.29 6.33 -1.54
N SER A 290 -7.62 5.80 -0.52
CA SER A 290 -6.77 4.62 -0.65
C SER A 290 -7.54 3.30 -0.78
N LEU A 291 -8.87 3.29 -0.63
CA LEU A 291 -9.73 2.09 -0.62
C LEU A 291 -9.43 1.05 0.48
N LEU A 292 -8.29 1.13 1.18
CA LEU A 292 -7.88 0.18 2.22
C LEU A 292 -8.93 0.01 3.34
N PRO A 293 -9.53 1.08 3.91
CA PRO A 293 -10.54 0.92 4.96
C PRO A 293 -11.78 0.14 4.47
N LYS A 294 -12.19 0.39 3.22
CA LYS A 294 -13.32 -0.28 2.57
C LYS A 294 -13.01 -1.75 2.29
N ALA A 295 -11.85 -2.04 1.72
CA ALA A 295 -11.38 -3.42 1.48
C ALA A 295 -11.34 -4.24 2.76
N CYS A 296 -10.82 -3.67 3.85
CA CYS A 296 -10.75 -4.31 5.15
C CYS A 296 -12.14 -4.58 5.76
N ALA A 297 -13.09 -3.67 5.56
CA ALA A 297 -14.47 -3.84 6.04
C ALA A 297 -15.22 -4.95 5.27
N GLN A 298 -14.90 -5.14 3.99
CA GLN A 298 -15.46 -6.21 3.15
C GLN A 298 -14.79 -7.57 3.37
N HIS A 299 -13.47 -7.61 3.62
CA HIS A 299 -12.69 -8.84 3.70
C HIS A 299 -11.86 -8.93 4.99
N CYS A 300 -12.27 -9.84 5.89
CA CYS A 300 -11.60 -10.07 7.17
C CYS A 300 -10.10 -10.42 7.03
N ALA A 301 -9.71 -11.17 6.00
CA ALA A 301 -8.31 -11.56 5.79
C ALA A 301 -7.40 -10.37 5.47
N ILE A 302 -7.92 -9.39 4.70
CA ILE A 302 -7.22 -8.14 4.39
C ILE A 302 -7.06 -7.33 5.68
N PHE A 303 -8.15 -7.17 6.46
CA PHE A 303 -8.08 -6.47 7.74
C PHE A 303 -7.00 -7.05 8.66
N LEU A 304 -6.96 -8.38 8.81
CA LEU A 304 -5.98 -9.04 9.67
C LEU A 304 -4.54 -8.76 9.21
N HIS A 305 -4.25 -8.84 7.91
CA HIS A 305 -2.91 -8.54 7.40
C HIS A 305 -2.51 -7.08 7.60
N VAL A 306 -3.39 -6.13 7.27
CA VAL A 306 -3.12 -4.69 7.49
C VAL A 306 -2.87 -4.42 8.98
N ASN A 307 -3.67 -5.05 9.85
CA ASN A 307 -3.55 -4.91 11.29
C ASN A 307 -2.24 -5.53 11.81
N ASP A 308 -1.77 -6.63 11.22
CA ASP A 308 -0.49 -7.27 11.54
C ASP A 308 0.70 -6.38 11.14
N ILE A 309 0.63 -5.68 10.01
CA ILE A 309 1.64 -4.70 9.58
C ILE A 309 1.71 -3.55 10.59
N PHE A 310 0.56 -2.95 10.93
CA PHE A 310 0.49 -1.89 11.95
C PHE A 310 1.03 -2.35 13.31
N ARG A 311 0.74 -3.59 13.69
CA ARG A 311 1.27 -4.20 14.90
C ARG A 311 2.79 -4.26 14.88
N SER A 312 3.36 -4.76 13.79
CA SER A 312 4.80 -4.90 13.61
C SER A 312 5.51 -3.55 13.72
N ILE A 313 4.97 -2.54 13.04
CA ILE A 313 5.56 -1.19 13.00
C ILE A 313 5.48 -0.52 14.37
N LEU A 314 4.35 -0.62 15.08
CA LEU A 314 4.26 -0.04 16.43
C LEU A 314 5.25 -0.67 17.41
N LYS A 315 5.51 -1.99 17.29
CA LYS A 315 6.53 -2.67 18.11
C LYS A 315 7.95 -2.20 17.80
N GLN A 316 8.25 -1.94 16.51
CA GLN A 316 9.59 -1.54 16.07
C GLN A 316 9.86 -0.04 16.24
N ALA A 317 8.85 0.81 16.07
CA ALA A 317 8.98 2.26 16.09
C ALA A 317 8.78 2.88 17.50
N GLU A 318 8.89 2.07 18.57
CA GLU A 318 8.62 2.49 19.96
C GLU A 318 7.32 3.30 20.15
N GLY A 319 6.32 3.06 19.29
CA GLY A 319 5.07 3.81 19.30
C GLY A 319 5.19 5.30 18.91
N THR A 320 5.87 5.61 17.80
CA THR A 320 5.83 6.95 17.19
C THR A 320 4.39 7.48 17.08
N GLU A 321 4.18 8.73 17.48
CA GLU A 321 2.84 9.32 17.57
C GLU A 321 2.18 9.47 16.19
N SER A 322 2.96 9.71 15.13
CA SER A 322 2.46 9.72 13.75
C SER A 322 1.85 8.37 13.33
N VAL A 323 2.45 7.25 13.76
CA VAL A 323 1.93 5.90 13.47
C VAL A 323 0.67 5.63 14.28
N LYS A 324 0.64 6.00 15.58
CA LYS A 324 -0.60 5.92 16.39
C LYS A 324 -1.74 6.71 15.74
N TYR A 325 -1.45 7.93 15.28
CA TYR A 325 -2.42 8.79 14.61
C TYR A 325 -2.94 8.19 13.30
N LEU A 326 -2.06 7.59 12.48
CA LEU A 326 -2.47 6.86 11.28
C LEU A 326 -3.43 5.72 11.61
N ILE A 327 -3.08 4.90 12.60
CA ILE A 327 -3.87 3.74 13.01
C ILE A 327 -5.24 4.17 13.52
N GLN A 328 -5.31 5.26 14.28
CA GLN A 328 -6.57 5.84 14.76
C GLN A 328 -7.45 6.29 13.60
N THR A 329 -6.87 7.06 12.67
CA THR A 329 -7.60 7.60 11.51
C THR A 329 -8.08 6.46 10.62
N PHE A 330 -7.21 5.48 10.35
CA PHE A 330 -7.57 4.27 9.62
C PHE A 330 -8.71 3.52 10.30
N THR A 331 -8.64 3.31 11.62
CA THR A 331 -9.68 2.59 12.38
C THR A 331 -11.01 3.34 12.30
N SER A 332 -11.02 4.67 12.39
CA SER A 332 -12.22 5.49 12.23
C SER A 332 -12.85 5.30 10.85
N CYS A 333 -12.06 5.41 9.77
CA CYS A 333 -12.52 5.17 8.41
C CYS A 333 -13.05 3.74 8.22
N PHE A 334 -12.32 2.74 8.71
CA PHE A 334 -12.71 1.32 8.63
C PHE A 334 -14.06 1.07 9.30
N ARG A 335 -14.29 1.67 10.47
CA ARG A 335 -15.55 1.53 11.20
C ARG A 335 -16.72 2.16 10.47
N ARG A 336 -16.52 3.32 9.83
CA ARG A 336 -17.54 3.96 8.99
C ARG A 336 -17.95 3.02 7.85
N GLU A 337 -16.99 2.43 7.16
CA GLU A 337 -17.24 1.44 6.11
C GLU A 337 -17.94 0.17 6.66
N LEU A 338 -17.55 -0.29 7.85
CA LEU A 338 -18.18 -1.44 8.50
C LEU A 338 -19.66 -1.18 8.83
N VAL A 339 -20.02 0.02 9.30
CA VAL A 339 -21.42 0.40 9.57
C VAL A 339 -22.24 0.45 8.28
N LEU A 340 -21.65 0.93 7.18
CA LEU A 340 -22.31 0.91 5.86
C LEU A 340 -22.59 -0.52 5.38
N LEU A 341 -21.66 -1.46 5.63
CA LEU A 341 -21.76 -2.87 5.21
C LEU A 341 -22.63 -3.76 6.13
N GLN A 342 -22.73 -3.44 7.43
CA GLN A 342 -23.49 -4.23 8.40
C GLN A 342 -24.99 -4.38 8.06
N HIS A 343 -25.51 -3.55 7.14
CA HIS A 343 -26.86 -3.67 6.62
C HIS A 343 -27.04 -4.83 5.60
N GLN A 344 -25.96 -5.48 5.16
CA GLN A 344 -26.01 -6.50 4.09
C GLN A 344 -25.32 -7.83 4.45
N THR A 345 -24.19 -7.85 5.16
CA THR A 345 -23.48 -9.08 5.58
C THR A 345 -22.52 -8.79 6.75
N SER A 346 -22.83 -9.21 7.98
CA SER A 346 -22.00 -8.88 9.16
C SER A 346 -20.96 -9.97 9.49
N VAL A 347 -19.67 -9.64 9.37
CA VAL A 347 -18.58 -10.40 9.99
C VAL A 347 -18.56 -10.12 11.50
N SER A 348 -18.39 -11.15 12.33
CA SER A 348 -18.33 -10.96 13.78
C SER A 348 -17.09 -10.15 14.18
N LEU A 349 -17.22 -9.23 15.14
CA LEU A 349 -16.08 -8.45 15.67
C LEU A 349 -14.95 -9.35 16.20
N LYS A 350 -15.29 -10.53 16.73
CA LYS A 350 -14.31 -11.52 17.19
C LYS A 350 -13.42 -12.03 16.06
N ALA A 351 -13.94 -12.13 14.84
CA ALA A 351 -13.15 -12.55 13.68
C ALA A 351 -12.18 -11.46 13.22
N LEU A 352 -12.57 -10.19 13.33
CA LEU A 352 -11.71 -9.05 13.02
C LEU A 352 -10.63 -8.85 14.09
N PHE A 353 -10.96 -9.06 15.37
CA PHE A 353 -10.03 -8.86 16.50
C PHE A 353 -9.78 -10.16 17.28
N PRO A 354 -9.14 -11.18 16.67
CA PRO A 354 -8.99 -12.50 17.28
C PRO A 354 -8.04 -12.50 18.49
N GLN A 355 -7.04 -11.61 18.48
CA GLN A 355 -6.01 -11.55 19.53
C GLN A 355 -6.37 -10.60 20.69
N SER A 356 -7.39 -9.76 20.52
CA SER A 356 -7.77 -8.79 21.54
C SER A 356 -8.49 -9.45 22.73
N PRO A 357 -8.27 -8.97 23.97
CA PRO A 357 -9.01 -9.42 25.13
C PRO A 357 -10.52 -9.21 24.95
N GLN A 358 -11.28 -10.30 24.99
CA GLN A 358 -12.72 -10.27 24.68
C GLN A 358 -13.52 -9.38 25.63
N SER A 359 -13.07 -9.24 26.89
CA SER A 359 -13.68 -8.33 27.87
C SER A 359 -13.54 -6.86 27.47
N LEU A 360 -12.48 -6.48 26.75
CA LEU A 360 -12.20 -5.10 26.36
C LEU A 360 -12.70 -4.74 24.96
N LEU A 361 -12.97 -5.74 24.12
CA LEU A 361 -13.27 -5.55 22.70
C LEU A 361 -14.50 -4.66 22.47
N VAL A 362 -15.66 -5.05 23.00
CA VAL A 362 -16.90 -4.27 22.82
C VAL A 362 -16.80 -2.91 23.52
N PRO A 363 -16.37 -2.81 24.80
CA PRO A 363 -16.24 -1.53 25.48
C PRO A 363 -15.36 -0.50 24.76
N LEU A 364 -14.21 -0.90 24.23
CA LEU A 364 -13.32 0.03 23.51
C LEU A 364 -13.87 0.41 22.13
N LEU A 365 -14.53 -0.52 21.44
CA LEU A 365 -15.11 -0.25 20.13
C LEU A 365 -16.38 0.60 20.21
N THR A 366 -17.17 0.57 21.29
CA THR A 366 -18.32 1.45 21.46
C THR A 366 -17.90 2.92 21.32
N LEU A 367 -18.63 3.70 20.52
CA LEU A 367 -18.32 5.13 20.37
C LEU A 367 -18.79 5.91 21.60
N PRO A 368 -18.07 6.97 21.99
CA PRO A 368 -18.57 7.89 23.00
C PRO A 368 -19.94 8.48 22.67
N SER A 369 -20.26 8.66 21.38
CA SER A 369 -21.58 9.13 20.92
C SER A 369 -22.71 8.11 21.08
N GLU A 370 -22.40 6.82 21.23
CA GLU A 370 -23.37 5.75 21.46
C GLU A 370 -23.77 5.63 22.95
N MET A 371 -23.09 6.36 23.84
CA MET A 371 -23.29 6.29 25.28
C MET A 371 -23.62 7.66 25.88
N PRO A 372 -24.57 7.76 26.84
CA PRO A 372 -24.87 9.01 27.53
C PRO A 372 -23.62 9.57 28.24
N ARG A 373 -23.48 10.90 28.24
CA ARG A 373 -22.29 11.60 28.77
C ARG A 373 -22.06 11.30 30.25
N GLU A 374 -23.14 11.09 30.99
CA GLU A 374 -23.14 10.77 32.42
C GLU A 374 -22.46 9.43 32.70
N ALA A 375 -22.53 8.49 31.75
CA ALA A 375 -21.91 7.17 31.87
C ALA A 375 -20.44 7.14 31.45
N TRP A 376 -19.93 8.17 30.75
CA TRP A 376 -18.55 8.22 30.24
C TRP A 376 -17.52 8.01 31.34
N ARG A 377 -17.71 8.66 32.51
CA ARG A 377 -16.79 8.52 33.64
C ARG A 377 -16.76 7.10 34.19
N HIS A 378 -17.92 6.51 34.42
CA HIS A 378 -18.00 5.14 34.95
C HIS A 378 -17.36 4.13 33.99
N HIS A 379 -17.63 4.28 32.70
CA HIS A 379 -17.04 3.45 31.65
C HIS A 379 -15.52 3.57 31.60
N LEU A 380 -14.96 4.77 31.65
CA LEU A 380 -13.51 4.98 31.64
C LEU A 380 -12.82 4.47 32.90
N ASN A 381 -13.44 4.64 34.07
CA ASN A 381 -12.93 4.05 35.31
C ASN A 381 -12.91 2.52 35.24
N TRP A 382 -13.95 1.91 34.66
CA TRP A 382 -14.00 0.47 34.44
C TRP A 382 -12.94 0.00 33.43
N LEU A 383 -12.74 0.74 32.33
CA LEU A 383 -11.69 0.45 31.34
C LEU A 383 -10.30 0.53 31.96
N SER A 384 -10.03 1.61 32.70
CA SER A 384 -8.78 1.79 33.43
C SER A 384 -8.53 0.65 34.41
N GLY A 385 -9.49 0.30 35.27
CA GLY A 385 -9.34 -0.80 36.22
C GLY A 385 -9.22 -2.16 35.55
N SER A 386 -9.81 -2.36 34.37
CA SER A 386 -9.68 -3.62 33.61
C SER A 386 -8.31 -3.75 32.95
N LEU A 387 -7.78 -2.66 32.38
CA LEU A 387 -6.41 -2.62 31.87
C LEU A 387 -5.37 -2.74 32.98
N GLN A 388 -5.63 -2.12 34.14
CA GLN A 388 -4.74 -2.21 35.30
C GLN A 388 -4.63 -3.65 35.83
N ARG A 389 -5.76 -4.35 35.97
CA ARG A 389 -5.74 -5.78 36.35
C ARG A 389 -4.93 -6.63 35.36
N LEU A 390 -5.05 -6.37 34.05
CA LEU A 390 -4.24 -7.05 33.05
C LEU A 390 -2.74 -6.78 33.21
N THR A 391 -2.35 -5.56 33.60
CA THR A 391 -0.94 -5.25 33.88
C THR A 391 -0.42 -5.92 35.15
N GLU A 392 -1.26 -6.05 36.18
CA GLU A 392 -0.90 -6.71 37.45
C GLU A 392 -0.75 -8.23 37.25
N GLU A 393 -1.67 -8.86 36.51
CA GLU A 393 -1.61 -10.28 36.14
C GLU A 393 -0.33 -10.64 35.35
N GLU A 394 0.18 -9.70 34.54
CA GLU A 394 1.45 -9.87 33.83
C GLU A 394 2.66 -9.76 34.76
N GLU A 395 2.64 -8.81 35.69
CA GLU A 395 3.76 -8.55 36.61
C GLU A 395 3.91 -9.65 37.67
N GLU A 396 2.81 -10.32 38.06
CA GLU A 396 2.82 -11.44 39.02
C GLU A 396 3.25 -12.79 38.40
N GLY A 397 3.10 -12.96 37.07
CA GLY A 397 3.36 -14.22 36.35
C GLY A 397 4.83 -14.51 35.99
N ASP A 398 5.77 -13.62 36.33
CA ASP A 398 7.17 -13.67 35.88
C ASP A 398 8.04 -14.73 36.61
N GLY A 399 7.45 -15.53 37.51
CA GLY A 399 8.13 -16.58 38.28
C GLY A 399 8.32 -17.93 37.56
N ASP A 400 7.52 -18.24 36.54
CA ASP A 400 7.58 -19.51 35.79
C ASP A 400 7.83 -19.26 34.30
N SER A 401 9.06 -19.55 33.86
CA SER A 401 9.67 -19.15 32.57
C SER A 401 9.01 -19.69 31.29
N SER A 402 7.86 -20.36 31.37
CA SER A 402 7.08 -20.81 30.20
C SER A 402 5.82 -19.98 29.92
N SER A 403 5.43 -19.08 30.85
CA SER A 403 4.18 -18.30 30.76
C SER A 403 4.38 -16.81 30.39
N SER A 404 5.59 -16.28 30.51
CA SER A 404 5.91 -14.85 30.33
C SER A 404 5.59 -14.30 28.93
N THR A 405 5.83 -15.09 27.88
CA THR A 405 5.54 -14.68 26.49
C THR A 405 4.05 -14.45 26.23
N ARG A 406 3.17 -15.21 26.93
CA ARG A 406 1.72 -15.14 26.74
C ARG A 406 1.10 -13.94 27.45
N GLY A 407 1.65 -13.52 28.59
CA GLY A 407 1.24 -12.31 29.31
C GLY A 407 1.55 -11.05 28.51
N HIS A 408 2.81 -10.90 28.09
CA HIS A 408 3.27 -9.75 27.30
C HIS A 408 2.49 -9.58 25.99
N HIS A 409 2.13 -10.69 25.34
CA HIS A 409 1.31 -10.64 24.15
C HIS A 409 -0.07 -10.04 24.44
N LYS A 410 -0.78 -10.50 25.48
CA LYS A 410 -2.12 -10.02 25.81
C LYS A 410 -2.15 -8.55 26.19
N LEU A 411 -1.19 -8.06 26.97
CA LEU A 411 -1.13 -6.64 27.35
C LEU A 411 -0.88 -5.77 26.12
N PHE A 412 0.05 -6.20 25.26
CA PHE A 412 0.31 -5.50 24.02
C PHE A 412 -0.95 -5.44 23.13
N GLU A 413 -1.70 -6.54 22.98
CA GLU A 413 -2.94 -6.52 22.17
C GLU A 413 -4.03 -5.64 22.81
N ALA A 414 -4.09 -5.55 24.14
CA ALA A 414 -4.98 -4.63 24.85
C ALA A 414 -4.61 -3.16 24.60
N TRP A 415 -3.32 -2.84 24.68
CA TRP A 415 -2.81 -1.50 24.37
C TRP A 415 -3.00 -1.15 22.89
N PHE A 416 -2.73 -2.08 21.98
CA PHE A 416 -2.92 -1.87 20.56
C PHE A 416 -4.39 -1.58 20.22
N LEU A 417 -5.33 -2.31 20.82
CA LEU A 417 -6.75 -2.02 20.70
C LEU A 417 -7.11 -0.64 21.28
N LEU A 418 -6.48 -0.23 22.39
CA LEU A 418 -6.64 1.12 22.94
C LEU A 418 -6.11 2.20 21.98
N VAL A 419 -5.00 1.95 21.28
CA VAL A 419 -4.48 2.84 20.23
C VAL A 419 -5.46 2.97 19.08
N GLN A 420 -6.04 1.87 18.62
CA GLN A 420 -7.10 1.88 17.59
C GLN A 420 -8.34 2.65 18.04
N CYS A 421 -8.67 2.58 19.33
CA CYS A 421 -9.85 3.19 19.95
C CYS A 421 -9.51 4.42 20.80
N ALA A 422 -8.59 5.27 20.34
CA ALA A 422 -8.11 6.43 21.10
C ALA A 422 -9.18 7.51 21.39
N GLN A 423 -10.36 7.41 20.79
CA GLN A 423 -11.54 8.22 21.14
C GLN A 423 -11.82 8.22 22.66
N TRP A 424 -11.64 7.09 23.35
CA TRP A 424 -11.82 6.99 24.80
C TRP A 424 -10.70 7.70 25.57
N VAL A 425 -9.47 7.65 25.05
CA VAL A 425 -8.33 8.40 25.59
C VAL A 425 -8.62 9.90 25.50
N GLN A 426 -9.13 10.38 24.37
CA GLN A 426 -9.53 11.78 24.18
C GLN A 426 -10.66 12.20 25.12
N VAL A 427 -11.67 11.34 25.33
CA VAL A 427 -12.73 11.59 26.32
C VAL A 427 -12.16 11.64 27.74
N ALA A 428 -11.18 10.79 28.08
CA ALA A 428 -10.50 10.82 29.37
C ALA A 428 -9.78 12.16 29.60
N VAL A 429 -9.04 12.66 28.60
CA VAL A 429 -8.41 13.99 28.66
C VAL A 429 -9.46 15.09 28.87
N GLN A 430 -10.58 15.04 28.15
CA GLN A 430 -11.66 16.01 28.29
C GLN A 430 -12.30 15.99 29.69
N LEU A 431 -12.55 14.80 30.26
CA LEU A 431 -13.09 14.68 31.61
C LEU A 431 -12.10 15.16 32.68
N LEU A 432 -10.79 15.00 32.47
CA LEU A 432 -9.77 15.49 33.39
C LEU A 432 -9.78 17.01 33.58
N VAL A 433 -10.20 17.77 32.56
CA VAL A 433 -10.34 19.24 32.64
C VAL A 433 -11.39 19.66 33.67
N THR A 434 -12.39 18.81 33.92
CA THR A 434 -13.53 19.10 34.80
C THR A 434 -13.56 18.21 36.05
N SER A 435 -12.54 17.38 36.26
CA SER A 435 -12.47 16.44 37.38
C SER A 435 -11.96 17.12 38.64
N GLY A 436 -12.46 16.67 39.80
CA GLY A 436 -11.85 17.01 41.09
C GLY A 436 -10.55 16.21 41.34
N PRO A 437 -9.75 16.61 42.35
CA PRO A 437 -8.49 15.95 42.68
C PRO A 437 -8.64 14.49 43.13
N GLU A 438 -9.80 14.08 43.63
CA GLU A 438 -10.07 12.70 44.04
C GLU A 438 -10.47 11.80 42.86
N ASP A 439 -11.00 12.38 41.78
CA ASP A 439 -11.60 11.64 40.67
C ASP A 439 -10.70 11.49 39.43
N CYS A 440 -9.49 12.06 39.46
CA CYS A 440 -8.57 12.08 38.32
C CYS A 440 -7.70 10.81 38.19
N GLY A 441 -7.55 10.03 39.27
CA GLY A 441 -6.60 8.91 39.36
C GLY A 441 -6.73 7.87 38.23
N PRO A 442 -7.89 7.22 38.03
CA PRO A 442 -8.07 6.24 36.96
C PRO A 442 -7.86 6.81 35.55
N LEU A 443 -8.27 8.06 35.33
CA LEU A 443 -8.11 8.74 34.03
C LEU A 443 -6.64 9.05 33.75
N LEU A 444 -5.90 9.55 34.74
CA LEU A 444 -4.46 9.78 34.64
C LEU A 444 -3.70 8.47 34.41
N TRP A 445 -4.08 7.40 35.13
CA TRP A 445 -3.52 6.07 34.91
C TRP A 445 -3.70 5.62 33.46
N LEU A 446 -4.91 5.76 32.90
CA LEU A 446 -5.19 5.40 31.51
C LEU A 446 -4.32 6.19 30.52
N LEU A 447 -4.14 7.49 30.74
CA LEU A 447 -3.27 8.33 29.90
C LEU A 447 -1.80 7.92 30.00
N THR A 448 -1.31 7.69 31.22
CA THR A 448 0.06 7.23 31.44
C THR A 448 0.29 5.88 30.75
N PHE A 449 -0.66 4.94 30.85
CA PHE A 449 -0.59 3.66 30.18
C PHE A 449 -0.62 3.79 28.65
N TYR A 450 -1.44 4.67 28.10
CA TYR A 450 -1.53 4.90 26.65
C TYR A 450 -0.20 5.41 26.06
N HIS A 451 0.46 6.36 26.74
CA HIS A 451 1.72 6.93 26.29
C HIS A 451 2.94 6.06 26.63
N HIS A 452 2.88 5.29 27.71
CA HIS A 452 4.00 4.48 28.21
C HIS A 452 3.57 3.04 28.57
N PRO A 453 3.18 2.23 27.58
CA PRO A 453 2.61 0.89 27.82
C PRO A 453 3.61 -0.13 28.39
N THR A 454 4.91 0.09 28.17
CA THR A 454 5.99 -0.81 28.59
C THR A 454 6.45 -0.56 30.03
N ASN A 455 6.04 0.55 30.66
CA ASN A 455 6.42 0.85 32.03
C ASN A 455 5.76 -0.11 33.01
N ARG A 456 6.58 -0.70 33.90
CA ARG A 456 6.16 -1.68 34.92
C ARG A 456 6.49 -1.23 36.34
N GLY A 457 5.71 -1.70 37.31
CA GLY A 457 5.92 -1.48 38.74
C GLY A 457 6.27 -0.03 39.10
N HIS A 458 7.46 0.16 39.70
CA HIS A 458 7.95 1.47 40.15
C HIS A 458 8.04 2.54 39.04
N HIS A 459 8.36 2.17 37.80
CA HIS A 459 8.42 3.13 36.69
C HIS A 459 7.04 3.67 36.34
N ARG A 460 6.01 2.81 36.32
CA ARG A 460 4.62 3.22 36.09
C ARG A 460 4.11 4.12 37.21
N ALA A 461 4.39 3.75 38.47
CA ALA A 461 4.03 4.55 39.63
C ALA A 461 4.66 5.95 39.58
N LEU A 462 5.95 6.04 39.22
CA LEU A 462 6.64 7.32 39.07
C LEU A 462 6.03 8.20 37.95
N GLN A 463 5.73 7.62 36.79
CA GLN A 463 5.07 8.35 35.71
C GLN A 463 3.68 8.85 36.08
N LEU A 464 2.93 8.10 36.89
CA LEU A 464 1.63 8.53 37.39
C LEU A 464 1.76 9.72 38.34
N VAL A 465 2.80 9.75 39.18
CA VAL A 465 3.10 10.91 40.04
C VAL A 465 3.42 12.14 39.20
N HIS A 466 4.27 12.02 38.17
CA HIS A 466 4.57 13.14 37.27
C HIS A 466 3.33 13.61 36.48
N ALA A 467 2.47 12.68 36.03
CA ALA A 467 1.23 13.02 35.34
C ALA A 467 0.26 13.75 36.27
N ARG A 468 0.22 13.37 37.54
CA ARG A 468 -0.57 14.04 38.58
C ARG A 468 -0.04 15.44 38.85
N GLU A 469 1.26 15.60 38.99
CA GLU A 469 1.92 16.92 39.17
C GLU A 469 1.63 17.86 38.00
N ALA A 470 1.74 17.37 36.75
CA ALA A 470 1.40 18.14 35.55
C ALA A 470 -0.08 18.58 35.56
N TRP A 471 -0.98 17.67 35.94
CA TRP A 471 -2.41 17.98 36.04
C TRP A 471 -2.70 19.00 37.16
N ASP A 472 -2.09 18.86 38.34
CA ASP A 472 -2.27 19.79 39.47
C ASP A 472 -1.78 21.21 39.10
N HIS A 473 -0.65 21.32 38.40
CA HIS A 473 -0.14 22.60 37.89
C HIS A 473 -1.08 23.23 36.85
N LEU A 474 -1.55 22.46 35.87
CA LEU A 474 -2.52 22.94 34.87
C LEU A 474 -3.81 23.39 35.54
N HIS A 475 -4.36 22.57 36.43
CA HIS A 475 -5.60 22.89 37.14
C HIS A 475 -5.45 24.18 37.96
N SER A 476 -4.31 24.37 38.63
CA SER A 476 -3.99 25.59 39.39
C SER A 476 -3.88 26.84 38.50
N LEU A 477 -3.23 26.73 37.33
CA LEU A 477 -3.09 27.82 36.37
C LEU A 477 -4.43 28.26 35.76
N PHE A 478 -5.28 27.30 35.42
CA PHE A 478 -6.57 27.59 34.78
C PHE A 478 -7.63 28.05 35.80
N LEU A 479 -7.51 27.66 37.08
CA LEU A 479 -8.30 28.23 38.18
C LEU A 479 -7.84 29.62 38.60
N ALA A 480 -6.58 29.99 38.35
CA ALA A 480 -6.07 31.31 38.72
C ALA A 480 -6.80 32.42 37.94
N LEU A 481 -7.60 33.20 38.67
CA LEU A 481 -8.29 34.38 38.15
C LEU A 481 -7.42 35.65 38.25
N ALA A 482 -6.35 35.61 39.05
CA ALA A 482 -5.47 36.73 39.31
C ALA A 482 -4.34 36.83 38.26
N ARG A 483 -4.00 38.06 37.87
CA ARG A 483 -2.81 38.39 37.08
C ARG A 483 -1.77 39.10 37.96
N PRO A 484 -0.46 38.84 37.81
CA PRO A 484 0.19 37.99 36.79
C PRO A 484 0.01 36.49 37.04
N LEU A 485 0.21 35.68 35.98
CA LEU A 485 0.15 34.22 36.08
C LEU A 485 1.19 33.68 37.08
N PRO A 486 0.88 32.63 37.85
CA PRO A 486 1.83 32.02 38.78
C PRO A 486 3.08 31.49 38.06
N ALA A 487 4.20 32.21 38.22
CA ALA A 487 5.46 31.88 37.54
C ALA A 487 5.99 30.49 37.92
N ASP A 488 5.82 30.08 39.18
CA ASP A 488 6.28 28.78 39.68
C ASP A 488 5.60 27.62 38.94
N HIS A 489 4.28 27.70 38.74
CA HIS A 489 3.53 26.65 38.03
C HIS A 489 3.84 26.62 36.52
N LEU A 490 4.05 27.78 35.89
CA LEU A 490 4.49 27.85 34.50
C LEU A 490 5.87 27.23 34.31
N GLN A 491 6.82 27.56 35.19
CA GLN A 491 8.18 27.03 35.13
C GLN A 491 8.21 25.52 35.38
N SER A 492 7.41 25.01 36.33
CA SER A 492 7.29 23.57 36.57
C SER A 492 6.73 22.83 35.35
N LEU A 493 5.69 23.34 34.70
CA LEU A 493 5.14 22.71 33.48
C LEU A 493 6.14 22.69 32.32
N VAL A 494 6.86 23.79 32.08
CA VAL A 494 7.90 23.83 31.04
C VAL A 494 9.04 22.88 31.36
N THR A 495 9.38 22.72 32.64
CA THR A 495 10.39 21.76 33.11
C THR A 495 9.95 20.32 32.85
N LEU A 496 8.66 20.00 33.04
CA LEU A 496 8.09 18.68 32.75
C LEU A 496 7.97 18.39 31.25
N LEU A 497 7.79 19.42 30.41
CA LEU A 497 7.79 19.31 28.95
C LEU A 497 9.20 19.16 28.35
N SER A 498 10.22 19.59 29.09
CA SER A 498 11.60 19.59 28.63
C SER A 498 12.26 18.22 28.81
N PRO A 499 13.00 17.69 27.82
CA PRO A 499 13.71 16.42 27.96
C PRO A 499 14.80 16.54 29.05
N GLN A 500 14.66 15.79 30.14
CA GLN A 500 15.66 15.75 31.21
C GLN A 500 16.52 14.48 31.14
N PRO A 501 17.86 14.58 31.10
CA PRO A 501 18.75 13.43 30.96
C PRO A 501 18.84 12.51 32.20
N GLN A 502 18.31 12.91 33.36
CA GLN A 502 18.47 12.19 34.63
C GLN A 502 17.18 11.60 35.23
N ARG A 503 16.01 11.81 34.60
CA ARG A 503 14.72 11.30 35.08
C ARG A 503 13.95 10.63 33.95
N PRO A 504 13.17 9.57 34.23
CA PRO A 504 12.19 9.07 33.28
C PRO A 504 11.18 10.18 32.99
N ALA A 505 11.32 10.85 31.85
CA ALA A 505 10.48 11.98 31.50
C ALA A 505 9.06 11.51 31.16
N LEU A 506 8.06 12.30 31.55
CA LEU A 506 6.69 12.11 31.07
C LEU A 506 6.66 12.44 29.57
N SER A 507 5.72 11.84 28.83
CA SER A 507 5.59 12.15 27.40
C SER A 507 5.22 13.64 27.24
N PRO A 508 6.00 14.46 26.51
CA PRO A 508 5.66 15.86 26.28
C PRO A 508 4.30 16.01 25.61
N LEU A 509 3.94 15.06 24.74
CA LEU A 509 2.65 15.05 24.07
C LEU A 509 1.48 14.79 25.04
N LEU A 510 1.67 14.01 26.11
CA LEU A 510 0.64 13.83 27.15
C LEU A 510 0.33 15.18 27.81
N ILE A 511 1.37 15.89 28.25
CA ILE A 511 1.23 17.20 28.91
C ILE A 511 0.64 18.23 27.93
N LEU A 512 1.10 18.23 26.68
CA LEU A 512 0.59 19.11 25.64
C LEU A 512 -0.88 18.84 25.32
N ASN A 513 -1.28 17.56 25.23
CA ASN A 513 -2.68 17.17 25.07
C ASN A 513 -3.54 17.68 26.22
N LEU A 514 -3.09 17.54 27.47
CA LEU A 514 -3.78 18.11 28.63
C LEU A 514 -3.89 19.63 28.50
N LEU A 515 -2.77 20.34 28.28
CA LEU A 515 -2.72 21.79 28.15
C LEU A 515 -3.71 22.32 27.10
N VAL A 516 -3.73 21.73 25.90
CA VAL A 516 -4.65 22.12 24.82
C VAL A 516 -6.10 21.86 25.21
N ASN A 517 -6.39 20.72 25.84
CA ASN A 517 -7.75 20.43 26.30
C ASN A 517 -8.20 21.35 27.43
N PHE A 518 -7.32 21.72 28.37
CA PHE A 518 -7.61 22.76 29.37
C PHE A 518 -7.89 24.10 28.70
N ALA A 519 -7.09 24.51 27.72
CA ALA A 519 -7.29 25.75 26.99
C ALA A 519 -8.64 25.82 26.26
N VAL A 520 -9.14 24.68 25.78
CA VAL A 520 -10.40 24.57 25.01
C VAL A 520 -11.62 24.37 25.89
N PHE A 521 -11.58 23.44 26.86
CA PHE A 521 -12.77 23.01 27.61
C PHE A 521 -12.96 23.68 28.96
N PHE A 522 -11.90 24.25 29.55
CA PHE A 522 -12.02 24.90 30.86
C PHE A 522 -12.82 26.21 30.74
N GLN A 523 -13.63 26.54 31.75
CA GLN A 523 -14.58 27.67 31.70
C GLN A 523 -13.92 29.08 31.82
N GLN A 524 -12.61 29.18 31.64
CA GLN A 524 -11.88 30.46 31.71
C GLN A 524 -12.10 31.31 30.44
N SER A 525 -11.86 32.62 30.56
CA SER A 525 -11.87 33.52 29.41
C SER A 525 -10.92 33.05 28.30
N LEU A 526 -11.30 33.25 27.04
CA LEU A 526 -10.46 32.89 25.90
C LEU A 526 -9.09 33.56 26.00
N SER A 527 -9.04 34.85 26.38
CA SER A 527 -7.78 35.58 26.54
C SER A 527 -6.84 34.98 27.59
N GLY A 528 -7.36 34.51 28.72
CA GLY A 528 -6.55 33.86 29.76
C GLY A 528 -5.98 32.52 29.29
N SER A 529 -6.82 31.70 28.64
CA SER A 529 -6.37 30.41 28.12
C SER A 529 -5.40 30.53 26.95
N THR A 530 -5.59 31.54 26.07
CA THR A 530 -4.64 31.87 25.01
C THR A 530 -3.29 32.27 25.60
N GLU A 531 -3.27 33.14 26.61
CA GLU A 531 -2.04 33.59 27.27
C GLU A 531 -1.27 32.41 27.90
N ILE A 532 -1.96 31.51 28.61
CA ILE A 532 -1.35 30.32 29.22
C ILE A 532 -0.80 29.37 28.14
N LEU A 533 -1.64 29.00 27.16
CA LEU A 533 -1.26 28.07 26.09
C LEU A 533 -0.05 28.61 25.33
N GLN A 534 -0.10 29.88 24.93
CA GLN A 534 0.97 30.53 24.19
C GLN A 534 2.27 30.58 25.01
N THR A 535 2.21 31.00 26.27
CA THR A 535 3.41 31.11 27.11
C THR A 535 4.11 29.75 27.27
N VAL A 536 3.34 28.70 27.57
CA VAL A 536 3.92 27.36 27.79
C VAL A 536 4.49 26.79 26.49
N VAL A 537 3.75 26.92 25.38
CA VAL A 537 4.16 26.38 24.07
C VAL A 537 5.36 27.15 23.48
N ASP A 538 5.40 28.46 23.66
CA ASP A 538 6.55 29.29 23.25
C ASP A 538 7.81 28.90 24.02
N TRP A 539 7.69 28.65 25.33
CA TRP A 539 8.83 28.29 26.18
C TRP A 539 9.29 26.85 25.97
N SER A 540 8.40 25.95 25.55
CA SER A 540 8.73 24.56 25.26
C SER A 540 9.11 24.29 23.79
N GLY A 541 8.85 25.22 22.88
CA GLY A 541 9.12 25.07 21.44
C GLY A 541 8.19 24.10 20.70
N LEU A 542 6.99 23.81 21.24
CA LEU A 542 6.08 22.77 20.74
C LEU A 542 4.88 23.34 19.96
N VAL A 543 5.11 24.41 19.19
CA VAL A 543 4.04 25.15 18.49
C VAL A 543 3.34 24.27 17.46
N ASP A 544 4.10 23.50 16.68
CA ASP A 544 3.57 22.68 15.60
C ASP A 544 2.76 21.50 16.13
N GLU A 545 3.23 20.87 17.21
CA GLU A 545 2.51 19.80 17.91
C GLU A 545 1.22 20.33 18.53
N ALA A 546 1.23 21.54 19.12
CA ALA A 546 0.04 22.16 19.71
C ALA A 546 -1.04 22.42 18.66
N VAL A 547 -0.64 22.92 17.49
CA VAL A 547 -1.53 23.12 16.33
C VAL A 547 -2.09 21.78 15.84
N CYS A 548 -1.26 20.74 15.76
CA CYS A 548 -1.69 19.40 15.36
C CYS A 548 -2.75 18.82 16.32
N VAL A 549 -2.56 18.98 17.63
CA VAL A 549 -3.53 18.56 18.66
C VAL A 549 -4.85 19.34 18.51
N LEU A 550 -4.80 20.65 18.28
CA LEU A 550 -5.99 21.48 18.05
C LEU A 550 -6.77 21.03 16.81
N ASN A 551 -6.08 20.74 15.70
CA ASN A 551 -6.70 20.24 14.47
C ASN A 551 -7.36 18.87 14.67
N SER A 552 -6.71 17.99 15.42
CA SER A 552 -7.25 16.66 15.75
C SER A 552 -8.50 16.79 16.62
N LEU A 553 -8.51 17.75 17.55
CA LEU A 553 -9.65 18.04 18.40
C LEU A 553 -10.84 18.60 17.62
N GLU A 554 -10.58 19.50 16.66
CA GLU A 554 -11.59 20.06 15.76
C GLU A 554 -12.24 18.97 14.89
N LEU A 555 -11.42 18.09 14.30
CA LEU A 555 -11.89 16.96 13.48
C LEU A 555 -12.84 16.06 14.27
N ARG A 556 -12.49 15.73 15.52
CA ARG A 556 -13.33 14.93 16.42
C ARG A 556 -14.66 15.62 16.73
N LEU A 557 -14.66 16.93 16.99
CA LEU A 557 -15.89 17.67 17.27
C LEU A 557 -16.82 17.71 16.06
N ASN A 558 -16.27 17.70 14.84
CA ASN A 558 -17.06 17.59 13.61
C ASN A 558 -17.70 16.21 13.41
N GLN A 559 -17.02 15.13 13.85
CA GLN A 559 -17.52 13.75 13.75
C GLN A 559 -18.61 13.42 14.78
N GLY A 560 -18.59 14.09 15.95
CA GLY A 560 -19.63 13.97 16.96
C GLY A 560 -20.89 14.74 16.54
N SER A 561 -21.88 14.05 15.97
CA SER A 561 -23.13 14.54 15.36
C SER A 561 -24.10 15.38 16.23
N CYS A 562 -23.64 16.00 17.32
CA CYS A 562 -24.43 16.91 18.14
C CYS A 562 -23.97 18.36 17.96
N ILE A 563 -24.63 19.08 17.04
CA ILE A 563 -24.57 20.54 16.90
C ILE A 563 -25.36 21.14 18.08
N SER A 564 -24.74 21.20 19.24
CA SER A 564 -25.22 21.98 20.38
C SER A 564 -24.64 23.39 20.32
N SER A 565 -25.28 24.38 20.96
CA SER A 565 -24.74 25.75 21.07
C SER A 565 -23.33 25.76 21.69
N ASP A 566 -23.04 24.82 22.59
CA ASP A 566 -21.71 24.65 23.19
C ASP A 566 -20.67 24.15 22.17
N THR A 567 -21.07 23.29 21.23
CA THR A 567 -20.20 22.81 20.16
C THR A 567 -19.73 23.96 19.26
N ASN A 568 -20.62 24.89 18.89
CA ASN A 568 -20.25 26.06 18.09
C ASN A 568 -19.31 27.00 18.85
N ARG A 569 -19.52 27.19 20.16
CA ARG A 569 -18.62 27.96 21.02
C ARG A 569 -17.22 27.36 21.06
N LEU A 570 -17.13 26.03 21.17
CA LEU A 570 -15.86 25.31 21.20
C LEU A 570 -15.11 25.40 19.85
N HIS A 571 -15.81 25.30 18.71
CA HIS A 571 -15.21 25.50 17.39
C HIS A 571 -14.62 26.90 17.22
N LEU A 572 -15.37 27.94 17.59
CA LEU A 572 -14.87 29.32 17.54
C LEU A 572 -13.64 29.50 18.45
N ARG A 573 -13.64 28.86 19.62
CA ARG A 573 -12.52 28.90 20.56
C ARG A 573 -11.28 28.21 20.00
N ILE A 574 -11.42 27.01 19.42
CA ILE A 574 -10.32 26.27 18.78
C ILE A 574 -9.72 27.11 17.64
N LYS A 575 -10.57 27.67 16.78
CA LYS A 575 -10.13 28.52 15.66
C LYS A 575 -9.37 29.77 16.12
N ALA A 576 -9.82 30.39 17.20
CA ALA A 576 -9.12 31.54 17.78
C ALA A 576 -7.74 31.15 18.34
N LEU A 577 -7.63 30.00 19.00
CA LEU A 577 -6.36 29.47 19.51
C LEU A 577 -5.41 29.11 18.36
N GLN A 578 -5.90 28.43 17.32
CA GLN A 578 -5.15 28.11 16.11
C GLN A 578 -4.59 29.38 15.45
N ASN A 579 -5.43 30.37 15.17
CA ASN A 579 -5.02 31.63 14.56
C ASN A 579 -3.94 32.37 15.35
N THR A 580 -3.98 32.26 16.69
CA THR A 580 -2.98 32.90 17.55
C THR A 580 -1.62 32.22 17.42
N LEU A 581 -1.61 30.88 17.38
CA LEU A 581 -0.38 30.10 17.26
C LEU A 581 0.21 30.21 15.83
N THR A 582 -0.62 30.22 14.78
CA THR A 582 -0.16 30.31 13.39
C THR A 582 0.40 31.69 13.03
N HIS A 583 -0.25 32.79 13.46
CA HIS A 583 0.26 34.15 13.22
C HIS A 583 1.63 34.39 13.90
N ARG A 584 1.91 33.69 15.01
CA ARG A 584 3.21 33.74 15.69
C ARG A 584 4.25 32.84 15.03
N ARG A 585 3.87 31.67 14.51
CA ARG A 585 4.73 30.81 13.68
C ARG A 585 5.33 31.58 12.51
N GLU A 586 4.49 32.37 11.82
CA GLU A 586 4.92 33.24 10.71
C GLU A 586 5.86 34.38 11.16
N ALA A 587 5.72 34.86 12.40
CA ALA A 587 6.59 35.89 12.97
C ALA A 587 7.94 35.36 13.48
N LEU A 588 8.01 34.08 13.89
CA LEU A 588 9.22 33.40 14.38
C LEU A 588 10.05 32.75 13.26
N CYS A 589 9.44 32.43 12.11
CA CYS A 589 10.11 31.84 10.94
C CYS A 589 9.95 32.71 9.66
N PRO A 590 10.65 33.86 9.54
CA PRO A 590 10.59 34.68 8.32
C PRO A 590 11.32 34.05 7.10
N ALA A 591 12.04 32.93 7.27
CA ALA A 591 12.95 32.38 6.26
C ALA A 591 12.26 31.57 5.13
N GLU A 592 11.10 30.95 5.37
CA GLU A 592 10.41 30.16 4.32
C GLU A 592 9.74 31.05 3.26
N ASN A 593 9.35 32.27 3.61
CA ASN A 593 8.77 33.22 2.68
C ASN A 593 9.82 33.89 1.75
N GLN A 594 11.09 33.93 2.14
CA GLN A 594 12.16 34.42 1.26
C GLN A 594 12.57 33.40 0.19
N ALA A 595 12.48 32.08 0.47
CA ALA A 595 12.74 31.05 -0.52
C ALA A 595 11.69 31.04 -1.64
N HIS A 596 10.41 31.28 -1.31
CA HIS A 596 9.34 31.42 -2.31
C HIS A 596 9.38 32.75 -3.08
N ALA A 597 9.86 33.83 -2.47
CA ALA A 597 10.05 35.11 -3.16
C ALA A 597 11.23 35.08 -4.15
N LEU A 598 12.34 34.44 -3.79
CA LEU A 598 13.52 34.28 -4.66
C LEU A 598 13.29 33.26 -5.80
N ALA A 599 12.39 32.30 -5.64
CA ALA A 599 11.99 31.39 -6.71
C ALA A 599 11.08 32.06 -7.75
N ARG A 600 10.21 32.98 -7.33
CA ARG A 600 9.36 33.78 -8.23
C ARG A 600 10.12 34.86 -9.00
N SER A 601 11.17 35.47 -8.42
CA SER A 601 11.96 36.47 -9.15
C SER A 601 12.92 35.88 -10.19
N LYS A 602 13.16 34.56 -10.19
CA LYS A 602 14.03 33.89 -11.16
C LYS A 602 13.29 33.33 -12.38
N THR A 603 11.96 33.36 -12.37
CA THR A 603 11.12 32.88 -13.49
C THR A 603 10.55 34.00 -14.35
N GLU A 604 10.80 35.27 -14.03
CA GLU A 604 10.40 36.42 -14.85
C GLU A 604 11.54 37.01 -15.71
N ASP A 605 12.75 36.43 -15.66
CA ASP A 605 13.93 36.93 -16.39
C ASP A 605 14.68 35.85 -17.22
N GLN A 606 13.97 34.83 -17.74
CA GLN A 606 14.47 33.94 -18.80
C GLN A 606 13.43 33.65 -19.88
#